data_AF-A0A0G1LKV9-F1
#
_entry.id   AF-A0A0G1LKV9-F1
#
_cell.length_a   1.000
_cell.length_b   1.000
_cell.length_c   1.000
_cell.angle_alpha   90.00
_cell.angle_beta   90.00
_cell.angle_gamma   90.00
#
_symmetry.space_group_name_H-M   'P 1'
#
loop_
_entity.id
_entity.type
_entity.pdbx_description
1 polymer ?
#
loop_
_entity_poly.entity_id
_entity_poly.type
_entity_poly.pdbx_seq_one_letter_code
_entity_poly.pdbx_strand_id
1 'polypeptide(L)'
;MKNILVISFSVLVTLFIIAGITGFSYFNKRLTESKNWKESAETLTESGKNILSLPPLETKQNMGAVETSLFVQVISPSDGSTVTSPYITLRGKTVAQAEVFANDKETVADAQGNFSVGLTLEEGENPIMVVANDVSGNVGETEITIMYETSE
;
A
#
# COMPACT_ATOMS: atom_id res chain seq x y z
N MET A 1 7.51 37.64 24.92
CA MET A 1 6.54 36.54 25.14
C MET A 1 6.04 36.00 23.79
N LYS A 2 6.89 35.34 22.99
CA LYS A 2 6.48 34.77 21.68
C LYS A 2 7.09 33.38 21.38
N ASN A 3 7.70 32.74 22.39
CA ASN A 3 8.61 31.61 22.18
C ASN A 3 8.11 30.31 22.83
N ILE A 4 6.99 30.35 23.56
CA ILE A 4 6.41 29.16 24.23
C ILE A 4 5.57 28.31 23.25
N LEU A 5 4.96 28.92 22.22
CA LEU A 5 4.02 28.21 21.33
C LEU A 5 4.73 27.22 20.37
N VAL A 6 5.93 27.57 19.89
CA VAL A 6 6.71 26.73 18.94
C VAL A 6 7.29 25.49 19.64
N ILE A 7 7.62 25.62 20.92
CA ILE A 7 8.21 24.52 21.71
C ILE A 7 7.14 23.46 22.03
N SER A 8 5.89 23.86 22.33
CA SER A 8 4.80 22.90 22.56
C SER A 8 4.42 22.09 21.32
N PHE A 9 4.53 22.67 20.12
CA PHE A 9 4.23 21.94 18.88
C PHE A 9 5.33 20.92 18.54
N SER A 10 6.60 21.22 18.83
CA SER A 10 7.74 20.32 18.60
C SER A 10 7.75 19.09 19.53
N VAL A 11 7.36 19.26 20.80
CA VAL A 11 7.27 18.14 21.76
C VAL A 11 6.08 17.21 21.45
N LEU A 12 5.00 17.73 20.87
CA LEU A 12 3.84 16.90 20.49
C LEU A 12 4.15 16.02 19.26
N VAL A 13 4.85 16.56 18.26
CA VAL A 13 5.21 15.83 17.03
C VAL A 13 6.19 14.67 17.32
N THR A 14 7.14 14.86 18.23
CA THR A 14 8.11 13.80 18.59
C THR A 14 7.46 12.62 19.33
N LEU A 15 6.41 12.84 20.12
CA LEU A 15 5.67 11.77 20.80
C LEU A 15 4.89 10.86 19.84
N PHE A 16 4.35 11.40 18.74
CA PHE A 16 3.63 10.59 17.74
C PHE A 16 4.58 9.71 16.90
N ILE A 17 5.80 10.16 16.63
CA ILE A 17 6.81 9.36 15.90
C ILE A 17 7.24 8.13 16.71
N ILE A 18 7.36 8.26 18.04
CA ILE A 18 7.72 7.14 18.92
C ILE A 18 6.61 6.08 19.00
N ALA A 19 5.34 6.51 18.99
CA ALA A 19 4.17 5.61 18.96
C ALA A 19 4.04 4.87 17.61
N GLY A 20 4.35 5.53 16.49
CA GLY A 20 4.37 4.91 15.16
C GLY A 20 5.40 3.79 15.05
N ILE A 21 6.61 4.00 15.59
CA ILE A 21 7.70 3.00 15.57
C ILE A 21 7.39 1.81 16.49
N THR A 22 6.78 2.05 17.66
CA THR A 22 6.38 0.97 18.58
C THR A 22 5.19 0.17 18.07
N GLY A 23 4.25 0.80 17.34
CA GLY A 23 3.15 0.11 16.65
C GLY A 23 3.64 -0.75 15.47
N PHE A 24 4.57 -0.24 14.66
CA PHE A 24 5.17 -0.96 13.54
C PHE A 24 5.94 -2.23 13.97
N SER A 25 6.64 -2.16 15.10
CA SER A 25 7.34 -3.32 15.70
C SER A 25 6.36 -4.40 16.20
N TYR A 26 5.20 -4.02 16.73
CA TYR A 26 4.19 -4.98 17.20
C TYR A 26 3.53 -5.74 16.05
N PHE A 27 3.37 -5.09 14.88
CA PHE A 27 2.79 -5.70 13.68
C PHE A 27 3.71 -6.77 13.06
N ASN A 28 5.02 -6.52 12.98
CA ASN A 28 5.98 -7.46 12.37
C ASN A 28 6.19 -8.78 13.16
N LYS A 29 5.73 -8.87 14.41
CA LYS A 29 5.90 -10.08 15.23
C LYS A 29 4.87 -11.18 14.93
N ARG A 30 3.73 -10.88 14.30
CA ARG A 30 2.66 -11.87 14.04
C ARG A 30 2.85 -12.73 12.79
N LEU A 31 3.84 -12.45 11.95
CA LEU A 31 4.06 -13.17 10.69
C LEU A 31 5.07 -14.33 10.80
N THR A 32 5.66 -14.57 11.98
CA THR A 32 6.73 -15.57 12.16
C THR A 32 6.25 -16.91 12.73
N GLU A 33 4.94 -17.14 12.91
CA GLU A 33 4.41 -18.39 13.48
C GLU A 33 3.81 -19.38 12.46
N SER A 34 3.81 -19.11 11.15
CA SER A 34 3.27 -20.04 10.14
C SER A 34 4.28 -21.04 9.56
N LYS A 35 5.36 -21.38 10.29
CA LYS A 35 6.32 -22.42 9.90
C LYS A 35 6.09 -23.74 10.64
N ASN A 36 4.95 -24.40 10.44
CA ASN A 36 4.82 -25.86 10.58
C ASN A 36 3.46 -26.39 10.09
N TRP A 37 3.38 -26.78 8.81
CA TRP A 37 2.29 -27.64 8.31
C TRP A 37 2.80 -28.53 7.18
N LYS A 38 3.79 -29.38 7.47
CA LYS A 38 4.24 -30.38 6.49
C LYS A 38 4.25 -31.81 7.02
N GLU A 39 3.34 -32.12 7.93
CA GLU A 39 3.30 -33.45 8.56
C GLU A 39 1.89 -33.88 8.95
N SER A 40 1.00 -34.11 7.97
CA SER A 40 -0.29 -34.79 8.21
C SER A 40 -0.86 -35.53 7.00
N ALA A 41 -0.15 -35.61 5.88
CA ALA A 41 -0.63 -36.32 4.70
C ALA A 41 0.14 -37.63 4.52
N GLU A 42 -0.15 -38.63 5.35
CA GLU A 42 0.02 -40.05 5.03
C GLU A 42 -0.49 -40.95 6.18
N THR A 43 -1.75 -41.37 6.09
CA THR A 43 -2.20 -42.67 6.61
C THR A 43 -3.53 -43.02 5.93
N LEU A 44 -3.44 -43.78 4.83
CA LEU A 44 -4.59 -44.48 4.23
C LEU A 44 -4.39 -45.97 4.45
N THR A 45 -5.26 -46.57 5.26
CA THR A 45 -5.74 -47.98 5.30
C THR A 45 -6.47 -48.09 6.64
N GLU A 46 -7.70 -48.53 6.81
CA GLU A 46 -8.61 -49.36 6.03
C GLU A 46 -9.86 -49.51 6.93
N SER A 47 -11.08 -49.50 6.37
CA SER A 47 -12.25 -50.25 6.85
C SER A 47 -13.57 -49.62 6.40
N GLY A 48 -14.15 -50.21 5.36
CA GLY A 48 -15.54 -50.65 5.35
C GLY A 48 -16.67 -49.61 5.38
N LYS A 49 -17.34 -49.48 4.22
CA LYS A 49 -18.79 -49.77 3.98
C LYS A 49 -19.48 -48.71 3.11
N ASN A 50 -19.84 -49.15 1.90
CA ASN A 50 -21.03 -48.81 1.10
C ASN A 50 -21.69 -47.43 1.29
N ILE A 51 -21.62 -46.57 0.24
CA ILE A 51 -22.80 -45.84 -0.25
C ILE A 51 -22.69 -45.67 -1.77
N LEU A 52 -23.53 -46.38 -2.52
CA LEU A 52 -23.84 -46.04 -3.90
C LEU A 52 -24.87 -44.89 -3.85
N SER A 53 -24.39 -43.65 -3.90
CA SER A 53 -25.22 -42.45 -4.05
C SER A 53 -24.71 -41.68 -5.26
N LEU A 54 -25.58 -41.46 -6.26
CA LEU A 54 -25.29 -40.63 -7.44
C LEU A 54 -24.72 -39.26 -7.03
N PRO A 55 -23.78 -38.70 -7.79
CA PRO A 55 -23.09 -37.47 -7.39
C PRO A 55 -24.04 -36.26 -7.42
N PRO A 56 -24.13 -35.47 -6.33
CA PRO A 56 -24.49 -34.07 -6.46
C PRO A 56 -23.26 -33.31 -6.97
N LEU A 57 -23.40 -32.74 -8.17
CA LEU A 57 -22.54 -31.67 -8.68
C LEU A 57 -22.72 -30.44 -7.79
N GLU A 58 -21.91 -30.28 -6.75
CA GLU A 58 -21.69 -28.97 -6.14
C GLU A 58 -20.21 -28.76 -5.84
N THR A 59 -19.60 -28.03 -6.76
CA THR A 59 -18.26 -27.47 -6.67
C THR A 59 -18.19 -26.57 -5.46
N LYS A 60 -17.58 -27.02 -4.37
CA LYS A 60 -16.94 -26.09 -3.42
C LYS A 60 -15.80 -25.40 -4.15
N GLN A 61 -16.13 -24.38 -4.96
CA GLN A 61 -15.18 -23.38 -5.39
C GLN A 61 -14.72 -22.68 -4.12
N ASN A 62 -13.59 -23.16 -3.65
CA ASN A 62 -12.61 -22.47 -2.85
C ASN A 62 -12.63 -20.97 -3.18
N MET A 63 -13.40 -20.17 -2.42
CA MET A 63 -13.18 -18.72 -2.32
C MET A 63 -11.89 -18.56 -1.51
N GLY A 64 -10.77 -18.96 -2.10
CA GLY A 64 -9.47 -18.51 -1.66
C GLY A 64 -9.49 -17.01 -1.87
N ALA A 65 -9.26 -16.25 -0.80
CA ALA A 65 -8.86 -14.86 -0.91
C ALA A 65 -7.80 -14.80 -2.01
N VAL A 66 -8.17 -14.23 -3.16
CA VAL A 66 -7.18 -13.88 -4.16
C VAL A 66 -6.45 -12.71 -3.52
N GLU A 67 -5.35 -13.02 -2.82
CA GLU A 67 -4.37 -12.05 -2.31
C GLU A 67 -3.81 -11.32 -3.53
N THR A 68 -4.58 -10.35 -4.02
CA THR A 68 -4.27 -9.55 -5.19
C THR A 68 -3.36 -8.46 -4.66
N SER A 69 -2.05 -8.68 -4.74
CA SER A 69 -1.09 -7.62 -4.45
C SER A 69 -1.44 -6.42 -5.33
N LEU A 70 -1.90 -5.35 -4.69
CA LEU A 70 -2.23 -4.09 -5.35
C LEU A 70 -0.91 -3.42 -5.74
N PHE A 71 -0.76 -3.11 -7.02
CA PHE A 71 0.44 -2.44 -7.53
C PHE A 71 0.19 -0.93 -7.66
N VAL A 72 1.25 -0.15 -7.51
CA VAL A 72 1.27 1.28 -7.85
C VAL A 72 2.51 1.53 -8.69
N GLN A 73 2.33 2.15 -9.86
CA GLN A 73 3.42 2.51 -10.76
C GLN A 73 3.34 4.00 -11.05
N VAL A 74 4.42 4.73 -10.78
CA VAL A 74 4.57 6.12 -11.26
C VAL A 74 5.12 6.11 -12.70
N ILE A 75 4.50 6.88 -13.57
CA ILE A 75 4.87 7.03 -14.99
C ILE A 75 5.62 8.35 -15.20
N SER A 76 5.17 9.43 -14.58
CA SER A 76 5.75 10.76 -14.77
C SER A 76 5.42 11.70 -13.60
N PRO A 77 6.34 12.56 -13.16
CA PRO A 77 7.77 12.50 -13.46
C PRO A 77 8.40 11.18 -12.96
N SER A 78 9.53 10.78 -13.51
CA SER A 78 10.22 9.57 -13.05
C SER A 78 10.93 9.84 -11.72
N ASP A 79 11.16 8.78 -10.95
CA ASP A 79 11.98 8.84 -9.76
C ASP A 79 13.36 9.47 -10.05
N GLY A 80 13.82 10.34 -9.15
CA GLY A 80 15.07 11.09 -9.23
C GLY A 80 15.10 12.21 -10.27
N SER A 81 13.98 12.55 -10.91
CA SER A 81 13.96 13.63 -11.92
C SER A 81 14.06 15.02 -11.30
N THR A 82 14.73 15.93 -12.01
CA THR A 82 14.77 17.36 -11.70
C THR A 82 13.72 18.12 -12.50
N VAL A 83 12.94 18.96 -11.83
CA VAL A 83 11.94 19.85 -12.43
C VAL A 83 12.25 21.30 -12.08
N THR A 84 11.80 22.23 -12.93
CA THR A 84 11.99 23.68 -12.73
C THR A 84 10.70 24.43 -12.38
N SER A 85 9.61 23.69 -12.19
CA SER A 85 8.31 24.23 -11.76
C SER A 85 7.98 23.70 -10.38
N PRO A 86 7.53 24.55 -9.44
CA PRO A 86 7.07 24.10 -8.13
C PRO A 86 5.75 23.34 -8.21
N TYR A 87 5.04 23.39 -9.34
CA TYR A 87 3.82 22.62 -9.56
C TYR A 87 4.05 21.53 -10.59
N ILE A 88 3.80 20.28 -10.20
CA ILE A 88 3.90 19.12 -11.08
C ILE A 88 2.57 18.37 -11.14
N THR A 89 2.40 17.60 -12.22
CA THR A 89 1.34 16.61 -12.32
C THR A 89 1.97 15.23 -12.26
N LEU A 90 1.78 14.55 -11.13
CA LEU A 90 2.15 13.15 -10.96
C LEU A 90 1.14 12.27 -11.69
N ARG A 91 1.63 11.40 -12.57
CA ARG A 91 0.84 10.46 -13.36
C ARG A 91 1.33 9.06 -13.08
N GLY A 92 0.40 8.12 -12.98
CA GLY A 92 0.74 6.73 -12.77
C GLY A 92 -0.39 5.78 -13.11
N LYS A 93 -0.18 4.51 -12.75
CA LYS A 93 -1.09 3.41 -12.98
C LYS A 93 -1.22 2.49 -11.77
N THR A 94 -2.42 2.03 -11.52
CA THR A 94 -2.78 1.04 -10.50
C THR A 94 -3.99 0.22 -11.01
N VAL A 95 -4.75 -0.42 -10.12
CA VAL A 95 -6.02 -1.06 -10.50
C VAL A 95 -7.12 -0.02 -10.74
N ALA A 96 -8.09 -0.37 -11.57
CA ALA A 96 -9.21 0.54 -11.87
C ALA A 96 -9.99 0.90 -10.60
N GLN A 97 -10.41 2.17 -10.50
CA GLN A 97 -11.24 2.69 -9.40
C GLN A 97 -10.59 2.61 -8.01
N ALA A 98 -9.28 2.37 -7.89
CA ALA A 98 -8.58 2.49 -6.62
C ALA A 98 -8.53 3.95 -6.15
N GLU A 99 -8.68 4.15 -4.84
CA GLU A 99 -8.36 5.41 -4.17
C GLU A 99 -6.84 5.54 -4.12
N VAL A 100 -6.30 6.68 -4.54
CA VAL A 100 -4.86 6.94 -4.61
C VAL A 100 -4.52 8.19 -3.81
N PHE A 101 -3.60 8.03 -2.86
CA PHE A 101 -3.06 9.09 -2.03
C PHE A 101 -1.61 9.36 -2.45
N ALA A 102 -1.28 10.60 -2.77
CA ALA A 102 0.09 11.05 -2.98
C ALA A 102 0.38 12.16 -1.96
N ASN A 103 1.14 11.84 -0.92
CA ASN A 103 1.31 12.68 0.27
C ASN A 103 -0.06 13.16 0.84
N ASP A 104 -0.35 14.47 0.80
CA ASP A 104 -1.58 15.08 1.31
C ASP A 104 -2.70 15.19 0.25
N LYS A 105 -2.46 14.71 -0.98
CA LYS A 105 -3.42 14.76 -2.09
C LYS A 105 -4.04 13.40 -2.35
N GLU A 106 -5.31 13.44 -2.77
CA GLU A 106 -6.08 12.25 -3.10
C GLU A 106 -6.66 12.37 -4.52
N THR A 107 -6.76 11.23 -5.20
CA THR A 107 -7.48 11.07 -6.46
C THR A 107 -8.04 9.65 -6.56
N VAL A 108 -8.82 9.38 -7.60
CA VAL A 108 -9.32 8.03 -7.91
C VAL A 108 -8.80 7.64 -9.29
N ALA A 109 -8.29 6.41 -9.40
CA ALA A 109 -7.85 5.87 -10.69
C ALA A 109 -9.06 5.66 -11.63
N ASP A 110 -8.90 5.96 -12.91
CA ASP A 110 -9.94 5.79 -13.92
C ASP A 110 -10.28 4.30 -14.19
N ALA A 111 -11.21 4.05 -15.11
CA ALA A 111 -11.61 2.70 -15.50
C ALA A 111 -10.48 1.88 -16.16
N GLN A 112 -9.38 2.52 -16.56
CA GLN A 112 -8.17 1.91 -17.11
C GLN A 112 -7.03 1.84 -16.08
N GLY A 113 -7.27 2.28 -14.84
CA GLY A 113 -6.30 2.31 -13.76
C GLY A 113 -5.33 3.48 -13.81
N ASN A 114 -5.52 4.47 -14.69
CA ASN A 114 -4.65 5.65 -14.72
C ASN A 114 -5.08 6.63 -13.65
N PHE A 115 -4.10 7.25 -12.99
CA PHE A 115 -4.34 8.33 -12.05
C PHE A 115 -3.48 9.55 -12.38
N SER A 116 -3.95 10.71 -11.92
CA SER A 116 -3.26 11.99 -12.05
C SER A 116 -3.50 12.83 -10.80
N VAL A 117 -2.42 13.35 -10.22
CA VAL A 117 -2.45 14.17 -8.98
C VAL A 117 -1.60 15.42 -9.18
N GLY A 118 -2.13 16.59 -8.85
CA GLY A 118 -1.37 17.84 -8.82
C GLY A 118 -0.66 18.00 -7.49
N LEU A 119 0.67 18.18 -7.51
CA LEU A 119 1.49 18.35 -6.33
C LEU A 119 2.22 19.70 -6.37
N THR A 120 2.42 20.28 -5.20
CA THR A 120 3.29 21.45 -4.99
C THR A 120 4.56 20.97 -4.33
N LEU A 121 5.71 21.37 -4.87
CA LEU A 121 7.03 21.01 -4.39
C LEU A 121 7.66 22.18 -3.62
N GLU A 122 8.45 21.84 -2.61
CA GLU A 122 9.38 22.76 -1.97
C GLU A 122 10.74 22.69 -2.70
N GLU A 123 11.53 23.75 -2.63
CA GLU A 123 12.86 23.76 -3.26
C GLU A 123 13.75 22.66 -2.66
N GLY A 124 14.46 21.92 -3.53
CA GLY A 124 15.27 20.76 -3.15
C GLY A 124 14.55 19.42 -3.34
N GLU A 125 14.90 18.44 -2.50
CA GLU A 125 14.37 17.07 -2.57
C GLU A 125 12.96 16.98 -1.99
N ASN A 126 12.05 16.37 -2.76
CA ASN A 126 10.67 16.13 -2.39
C ASN A 126 10.38 14.63 -2.47
N PRO A 127 10.40 13.90 -1.34
CA PRO A 127 9.91 12.52 -1.30
C PRO A 127 8.38 12.53 -1.45
N ILE A 128 7.88 11.67 -2.33
CA ILE A 128 6.46 11.53 -2.65
C ILE A 128 6.10 10.06 -2.42
N MET A 129 5.35 9.82 -1.35
CA MET A 129 4.77 8.51 -1.05
C MET A 129 3.41 8.40 -1.74
N VAL A 130 3.26 7.39 -2.59
CA VAL A 130 2.02 7.10 -3.31
C VAL A 130 1.44 5.79 -2.79
N VAL A 131 0.24 5.84 -2.22
CA VAL A 131 -0.49 4.71 -1.68
C VAL A 131 -1.79 4.53 -2.46
N ALA A 132 -2.10 3.32 -2.89
CA ALA A 132 -3.40 2.98 -3.44
C ALA A 132 -4.14 2.02 -2.52
N ASN A 133 -5.47 2.16 -2.45
CA ASN A 133 -6.38 1.25 -1.77
C ASN A 133 -7.50 0.85 -2.73
N ASP A 134 -7.78 -0.45 -2.84
CA ASP A 134 -8.90 -0.95 -3.64
C ASP A 134 -10.18 -1.16 -2.81
N VAL A 135 -11.29 -1.42 -3.50
CA VAL A 135 -12.60 -1.66 -2.86
C VAL A 135 -12.64 -2.91 -1.98
N SER A 136 -11.65 -3.80 -2.11
CA SER A 136 -11.52 -5.02 -1.31
C SER A 136 -10.62 -4.81 -0.08
N GLY A 137 -10.04 -3.61 0.07
CA GLY A 137 -9.14 -3.26 1.17
C GLY A 137 -7.68 -3.68 0.94
N ASN A 138 -7.30 -4.09 -0.28
CA ASN A 138 -5.89 -4.32 -0.59
C ASN A 138 -5.17 -2.98 -0.71
N VAL A 139 -3.92 -2.93 -0.24
CA VAL A 139 -3.10 -1.71 -0.25
C VAL A 139 -1.82 -1.96 -1.06
N GLY A 140 -1.43 -0.98 -1.87
CA GLY A 140 -0.16 -0.96 -2.60
C GLY A 140 0.52 0.39 -2.40
N GLU A 141 1.85 0.41 -2.35
CA GLU A 141 2.62 1.64 -2.12
C GLU A 141 3.87 1.70 -3.00
N THR A 142 4.28 2.93 -3.33
CA THR A 142 5.57 3.24 -3.96
C THR A 142 6.03 4.61 -3.50
N GLU A 143 7.34 4.79 -3.41
CA GLU A 143 7.96 6.09 -3.11
C GLU A 143 8.83 6.52 -4.28
N ILE A 144 8.80 7.81 -4.60
CA ILE A 144 9.72 8.44 -5.54
C ILE A 144 10.23 9.75 -4.96
N THR A 145 11.41 10.21 -5.39
CA THR A 145 11.96 11.51 -5.00
C THR A 145 12.07 12.41 -6.21
N ILE A 146 11.56 13.64 -6.10
CA ILE A 146 11.66 14.67 -7.15
C ILE A 146 12.52 15.82 -6.64
N MET A 147 13.48 16.25 -7.45
CA MET A 147 14.27 17.45 -7.18
C MET A 147 13.59 18.65 -7.83
N TYR A 148 13.25 19.68 -7.06
CA TYR A 148 12.83 20.97 -7.60
C TYR A 148 13.97 21.97 -7.50
N GLU A 149 14.41 22.48 -8.65
CA GLU A 149 15.46 23.49 -8.76
C GLU A 149 14.93 24.71 -9.50
N THR A 150 14.99 25.88 -8.87
CA THR A 150 14.58 27.14 -9.51
C THR A 150 15.60 27.51 -10.59
N SER A 151 15.16 27.71 -11.83
CA SER A 151 16.06 28.27 -12.85
C SER A 151 16.23 29.77 -12.59
N GLU A 152 17.45 30.20 -12.27
CA GLU A 152 17.83 31.63 -12.18
C GLU A 152 17.80 32.36 -13.54
#